data_AF-A0A9P0Q1J3-F1
#
_entry.id   AF-A0A9P0Q1J3-F1
#
_cell.length_a   1.000
_cell.length_b   1.000
_cell.length_c   1.000
_cell.angle_alpha   90.00
_cell.angle_beta   90.00
_cell.angle_gamma   90.00
#
_symmetry.space_group_name_H-M   'P 1'
#
loop_
_entity.id
_entity.type
_entity.pdbx_description
1 polymer ?
#
loop_
_entity_poly.entity_id
_entity_poly.type
_entity_poly.pdbx_seq_one_letter_code
_entity_poly.pdbx_strand_id
1 'polypeptide(L)'
;MCACSELERIYPNLYCNIPRLVGRKPSESIGGILPAVGDYLFREEPSWGKVASVYCVAGGLAVDVVRLGRPDWLPIIMDDMKEFLEDRMSHWVHANGGWLGLLSHCRQIEQDISFKEYLAIFGLVAVIFLVSFFVVKLFAKLGLF
;
A
#
# COMPACT_ATOMS: atom_id res chain seq x y z
N MET A 1 -5.91 -7.39 -6.36
CA MET A 1 -6.84 -6.23 -6.25
C MET A 1 -6.09 -4.93 -6.57
N CYS A 2 -6.75 -3.82 -6.93
CA CYS A 2 -6.04 -2.57 -7.25
C CYS A 2 -5.34 -2.02 -5.99
N ALA A 3 -4.04 -1.70 -6.08
CA ALA A 3 -3.22 -1.24 -4.94
C ALA A 3 -3.86 -0.12 -4.12
N CYS A 4 -4.53 0.83 -4.80
CA CYS A 4 -5.23 1.94 -4.15
C CYS A 4 -6.41 1.47 -3.28
N SER A 5 -7.16 0.46 -3.73
CA SER A 5 -8.31 -0.07 -2.97
C SER A 5 -7.86 -0.77 -1.69
N GLU A 6 -6.69 -1.42 -1.71
CA GLU A 6 -6.10 -1.99 -0.48
C GLU A 6 -5.61 -0.90 0.47
N LEU A 7 -4.99 0.15 -0.06
CA LEU A 7 -4.56 1.30 0.73
C LEU A 7 -5.74 2.00 1.43
N GLU A 8 -6.84 2.23 0.71
CA GLU A 8 -8.07 2.80 1.26
C GLU A 8 -8.73 1.86 2.28
N ARG A 9 -8.65 0.54 2.08
CA ARG A 9 -9.14 -0.45 3.05
C ARG A 9 -8.34 -0.43 4.35
N ILE A 10 -7.01 -0.33 4.26
CA ILE A 10 -6.12 -0.34 5.44
C ILE A 10 -6.17 1.02 6.17
N TYR A 11 -6.27 2.13 5.43
CA TYR A 11 -6.27 3.49 5.98
C TYR A 11 -7.49 4.30 5.51
N PRO A 12 -8.71 3.99 6.00
CA PRO A 12 -9.96 4.53 5.46
C PRO A 12 -10.12 6.05 5.56
N ASN A 13 -9.47 6.68 6.55
CA ASN A 13 -9.58 8.12 6.79
C ASN A 13 -8.41 8.94 6.22
N LEU A 14 -7.33 8.30 5.77
CA LEU A 14 -6.08 8.99 5.42
C LEU A 14 -6.19 9.76 4.10
N TYR A 15 -6.95 9.22 3.14
CA TYR A 15 -7.13 9.81 1.82
C TYR A 15 -8.46 10.56 1.67
N CYS A 16 -9.16 10.81 2.78
CA CYS A 16 -10.41 11.57 2.82
C CYS A 16 -10.18 12.98 3.39
N ASN A 17 -10.90 13.99 2.88
CA ASN A 17 -10.84 15.37 3.38
C ASN A 17 -9.44 16.00 3.30
N ILE A 18 -8.71 15.75 2.22
CA ILE A 18 -7.30 16.15 2.06
C ILE A 18 -7.10 17.66 2.18
N PRO A 19 -7.96 18.54 1.64
CA PRO A 19 -7.82 19.99 1.83
C PRO A 19 -7.83 20.41 3.30
N ARG A 20 -8.59 19.70 4.16
CA ARG A 20 -8.61 19.96 5.62
C ARG A 20 -7.33 19.50 6.30
N LEU A 21 -6.73 18.39 5.85
CA LEU A 21 -5.45 17.89 6.38
C LEU A 21 -4.29 18.84 6.09
N VAL A 22 -4.37 19.56 4.96
CA VAL A 22 -3.38 20.57 4.56
C VAL A 22 -3.71 21.96 5.14
N GLY A 23 -4.80 22.08 5.91
CA GLY A 23 -5.21 23.33 6.56
C GLY A 23 -5.84 24.37 5.63
N ARG A 24 -6.20 24.00 4.39
CA ARG A 24 -6.86 24.91 3.45
C ARG A 24 -8.35 25.01 3.72
N LYS A 25 -8.89 26.22 3.53
CA LYS A 25 -10.33 26.45 3.63
C LYS A 25 -11.03 25.97 2.36
N PRO A 26 -12.32 25.55 2.43
CA PRO A 26 -13.09 25.12 1.25
C PRO A 26 -13.22 26.16 0.12
N SER A 27 -12.97 27.43 0.42
CA SER A 27 -13.01 28.54 -0.53
C SER A 27 -11.70 28.77 -1.28
N GLU A 28 -10.60 28.14 -0.85
CA GLU A 28 -9.28 28.31 -1.46
C GLU A 28 -9.10 27.32 -2.62
N SER A 29 -8.35 27.75 -3.65
CA SER A 29 -8.03 26.87 -4.78
C SER A 29 -7.39 25.58 -4.27
N ILE A 30 -7.67 24.47 -4.93
CA ILE A 30 -7.05 23.17 -4.66
C ILE A 30 -5.70 22.98 -5.37
N GLY A 31 -5.36 23.89 -6.29
CA GLY A 31 -4.15 23.78 -7.10
C GLY A 31 -2.88 23.79 -6.24
N GLY A 32 -1.91 22.98 -6.64
CA GLY A 32 -0.63 22.84 -5.97
C GLY A 32 -0.65 21.97 -4.71
N ILE A 33 -1.81 21.44 -4.27
CA ILE A 33 -1.85 20.48 -3.15
C ILE A 33 -1.21 19.15 -3.57
N LEU A 34 -1.62 18.64 -4.74
CA LEU A 34 -1.17 17.34 -5.22
C LEU A 34 0.34 17.30 -5.52
N PRO A 35 0.94 18.29 -6.22
CA PRO A 35 2.37 18.33 -6.46
C PRO A 35 3.17 18.51 -5.17
N ALA A 36 2.68 19.32 -4.22
CA ALA A 36 3.36 19.50 -2.93
C ALA A 36 3.39 18.22 -2.09
N VAL A 37 2.27 17.47 -2.05
CA VAL A 37 2.21 16.17 -1.38
C VAL A 37 3.07 15.14 -2.11
N GLY A 38 3.02 15.10 -3.44
CA GLY A 38 3.85 14.24 -4.28
C GLY A 38 5.35 14.49 -4.04
N ASP A 39 5.77 15.75 -4.03
CA ASP A 39 7.14 16.16 -3.77
C ASP A 39 7.62 15.77 -2.39
N TYR A 40 6.75 15.92 -1.38
CA TYR A 40 7.06 15.46 -0.02
C TYR A 40 7.25 13.93 0.02
N LEU A 41 6.35 13.16 -0.62
CA LEU A 41 6.43 11.71 -0.66
C LEU A 41 7.66 11.20 -1.40
N PHE A 42 8.05 11.86 -2.49
CA PHE A 42 9.16 11.46 -3.36
C PHE A 42 10.50 12.09 -2.96
N ARG A 43 10.54 12.92 -1.90
CA ARG A 43 11.77 13.57 -1.43
C ARG A 43 12.82 12.57 -0.95
N GLU A 44 12.39 11.50 -0.29
CA GLU A 44 13.27 10.45 0.23
C GLU A 44 12.74 9.11 -0.25
N GLU A 45 13.56 8.31 -0.92
CA GLU A 45 13.30 6.92 -1.35
C GLU A 45 11.90 6.65 -1.90
N PRO A 46 11.66 6.89 -3.21
CA PRO A 46 10.38 6.58 -3.82
C PRO A 46 10.10 5.08 -3.80
N SER A 47 8.82 4.70 -3.65
CA SER A 47 8.36 3.32 -3.60
C SER A 47 7.03 3.15 -4.31
N TRP A 48 6.67 1.93 -4.68
CA TRP A 48 5.36 1.64 -5.29
C TRP A 48 4.18 2.01 -4.38
N GLY A 49 4.36 1.89 -3.06
CA GLY A 49 3.38 2.37 -2.08
C GLY A 49 3.17 3.88 -2.17
N LYS A 50 4.25 4.66 -2.30
CA LYS A 50 4.18 6.14 -2.47
C LYS A 50 3.55 6.54 -3.80
N VAL A 51 3.85 5.82 -4.88
CA VAL A 51 3.16 5.98 -6.17
C VAL A 51 1.65 5.79 -5.98
N ALA A 52 1.23 4.68 -5.37
CA ALA A 52 -0.18 4.41 -5.10
C ALA A 52 -0.83 5.49 -4.21
N SER A 53 -0.13 5.97 -3.17
CA SER A 53 -0.59 7.05 -2.30
C SER A 53 -0.89 8.34 -3.07
N VAL A 54 -0.06 8.74 -4.05
CA VAL A 54 -0.30 9.94 -4.86
C VAL A 54 -1.61 9.80 -5.66
N TYR A 55 -1.87 8.63 -6.25
CA TYR A 55 -3.15 8.37 -6.94
C TYR A 55 -4.35 8.40 -5.99
N CYS A 56 -4.22 7.84 -4.78
CA CYS A 56 -5.25 7.95 -3.74
C CYS A 56 -5.51 9.40 -3.33
N VAL A 57 -4.45 10.23 -3.23
CA VAL A 57 -4.57 11.67 -2.91
C VAL A 57 -5.33 12.40 -4.02
N ALA A 58 -5.00 12.16 -5.28
CA ALA A 58 -5.72 12.75 -6.42
C ALA A 58 -7.21 12.35 -6.43
N GLY A 59 -7.50 11.06 -6.17
CA GLY A 59 -8.88 10.56 -6.05
C GLY A 59 -9.65 11.20 -4.89
N GLY A 60 -9.03 11.31 -3.71
CA GLY A 60 -9.60 11.97 -2.55
C GLY A 60 -9.92 13.45 -2.82
N LEU A 61 -8.98 14.18 -3.44
CA LEU A 61 -9.20 15.57 -3.86
C LEU A 61 -10.36 15.69 -4.86
N ALA A 62 -10.46 14.78 -5.83
CA ALA A 62 -11.55 14.79 -6.81
C ALA A 62 -12.92 14.59 -6.14
N VAL A 63 -13.01 13.66 -5.19
CA VAL A 63 -14.23 13.43 -4.40
C VAL A 63 -14.57 14.67 -3.56
N ASP A 64 -13.60 15.29 -2.92
CA ASP A 64 -13.79 16.49 -2.10
C ASP A 64 -14.30 17.67 -2.96
N VAL A 65 -13.75 17.86 -4.17
CA VAL A 65 -14.19 18.90 -5.11
C VAL A 65 -15.64 18.74 -5.53
N VAL A 66 -16.05 17.51 -5.85
CA VAL A 66 -17.45 17.21 -6.19
C VAL A 66 -18.37 17.47 -4.99
N ARG A 67 -17.95 17.09 -3.78
CA ARG A 67 -18.69 17.36 -2.53
C ARG A 67 -18.82 18.85 -2.21
N LEU A 68 -17.83 19.65 -2.58
CA LEU A 68 -17.84 21.11 -2.46
C LEU A 68 -18.71 21.80 -3.52
N GLY A 69 -19.27 21.06 -4.48
CA GLY A 69 -20.09 21.62 -5.56
C GLY A 69 -19.27 22.43 -6.58
N ARG A 70 -17.97 22.14 -6.72
CA ARG A 70 -17.04 22.86 -7.61
C ARG A 70 -16.38 21.95 -8.66
N PRO A 71 -17.15 21.17 -9.45
CA PRO A 71 -16.58 20.23 -10.42
C PRO A 71 -15.64 20.89 -11.45
N ASP A 72 -15.77 22.21 -11.67
CA ASP A 72 -14.88 23.02 -12.51
C ASP A 72 -13.40 22.99 -12.05
N TRP A 73 -13.13 22.53 -10.83
CA TRP A 73 -11.77 22.37 -10.31
C TRP A 73 -11.15 21.00 -10.62
N LEU A 74 -11.91 20.03 -11.13
CA LEU A 74 -11.37 18.73 -11.51
C LEU A 74 -10.22 18.80 -12.54
N PRO A 75 -10.26 19.67 -13.57
CA PRO A 75 -9.15 19.84 -14.50
C PRO A 75 -7.84 20.26 -13.81
N ILE A 76 -7.93 21.08 -12.75
CA ILE A 76 -6.75 21.53 -11.99
C ILE A 76 -6.05 20.33 -11.35
N ILE A 77 -6.81 19.35 -10.81
CA ILE A 77 -6.23 18.11 -10.26
C ILE A 77 -5.54 17.30 -11.35
N MET A 78 -6.15 17.23 -12.53
CA MET A 78 -5.58 16.49 -13.66
C MET A 78 -4.29 17.12 -14.16
N ASP A 79 -4.25 18.44 -14.27
CA ASP A 79 -3.06 19.19 -14.68
C ASP A 79 -1.94 19.04 -13.64
N ASP A 80 -2.24 19.23 -12.35
CA ASP A 80 -1.31 19.02 -11.24
C ASP A 80 -0.73 17.58 -11.24
N MET A 81 -1.58 16.57 -11.51
CA MET A 81 -1.16 15.18 -11.56
C MET A 81 -0.25 14.91 -12.76
N LYS A 82 -0.57 15.50 -13.91
CA LYS A 82 0.19 15.34 -15.13
C LYS A 82 1.58 15.95 -14.99
N GLU A 83 1.67 17.17 -14.47
CA GLU A 83 2.94 17.85 -14.20
C GLU A 83 3.81 17.01 -13.25
N PHE A 84 3.24 16.57 -12.12
CA PHE A 84 3.97 15.73 -11.18
C PHE A 84 4.42 14.38 -11.79
N LEU A 85 3.55 13.75 -12.60
CA LEU A 85 3.87 12.51 -13.29
C LEU A 85 5.06 12.71 -14.23
N GLU A 86 5.00 13.72 -15.09
CA GLU A 86 6.01 14.00 -16.11
C GLU A 86 7.35 14.36 -15.47
N ASP A 87 7.34 15.25 -14.47
CA ASP A 87 8.56 15.83 -13.92
C ASP A 87 9.27 14.97 -12.88
N ARG A 88 8.53 14.20 -12.08
CA ARG A 88 9.08 13.53 -10.88
C ARG A 88 8.86 12.04 -10.84
N MET A 89 7.67 11.57 -11.21
CA MET A 89 7.30 10.16 -11.05
C MET A 89 7.73 9.28 -12.22
N SER A 90 7.66 9.80 -13.45
CA SER A 90 7.91 9.06 -14.70
C SER A 90 9.28 8.37 -14.72
N HIS A 91 10.32 9.11 -14.33
CA HIS A 91 11.69 8.61 -14.31
C HIS A 91 11.85 7.42 -13.36
N TRP A 92 11.32 7.53 -12.12
CA TRP A 92 11.41 6.45 -11.15
C TRP A 92 10.57 5.24 -11.57
N VAL A 93 9.34 5.47 -12.06
CA VAL A 93 8.47 4.38 -12.56
C VAL A 93 9.16 3.62 -13.69
N HIS A 94 9.76 4.33 -14.65
CA HIS A 94 10.50 3.69 -15.74
C HIS A 94 11.69 2.85 -15.23
N ALA A 95 12.49 3.41 -14.33
CA ALA A 95 13.64 2.73 -13.74
C ALA A 95 13.27 1.47 -12.93
N ASN A 96 12.04 1.39 -12.41
CA ASN A 96 11.56 0.27 -11.58
C ASN A 96 10.70 -0.75 -12.35
N GLY A 97 10.89 -0.86 -13.66
CA GLY A 97 10.17 -1.85 -14.49
C GLY A 97 8.83 -1.35 -15.04
N GLY A 98 8.62 -0.03 -15.03
CA GLY A 98 7.39 0.60 -15.50
C GLY A 98 6.16 0.17 -14.71
N TRP A 99 4.97 0.41 -15.26
CA TRP A 99 3.71 -0.01 -14.64
C TRP A 99 3.58 -1.54 -14.49
N LEU A 100 4.35 -2.33 -15.25
CA LEU A 100 4.44 -3.79 -15.04
C LEU A 100 5.18 -4.14 -13.75
N GLY A 101 6.14 -3.31 -13.34
CA GLY A 101 6.81 -3.41 -12.04
C GLY A 101 5.80 -3.32 -10.89
N LEU A 102 4.83 -2.41 -10.97
CA LEU A 102 3.74 -2.31 -9.98
C LEU A 102 2.93 -3.61 -9.87
N LEU A 103 2.58 -4.23 -11.00
CA LEU A 103 1.85 -5.52 -11.00
C LEU A 103 2.65 -6.62 -10.31
N SER A 104 3.96 -6.69 -10.57
CA SER A 104 4.85 -7.66 -9.92
C SER A 104 4.95 -7.43 -8.41
N HIS A 105 5.03 -6.17 -7.99
CA HIS A 105 5.09 -5.78 -6.58
C HIS A 105 3.80 -6.14 -5.83
N CYS A 106 2.63 -5.80 -6.39
CA CYS A 106 1.34 -6.16 -5.80
C CYS A 106 1.16 -7.68 -5.67
N ARG A 107 1.66 -8.45 -6.64
CA ARG A 107 1.60 -9.92 -6.60
C ARG A 107 2.49 -10.51 -5.51
N GLN A 108 3.62 -9.90 -5.19
CA GLN A 108 4.48 -10.34 -4.07
C GLN A 108 3.76 -10.16 -2.72
N ILE A 109 3.06 -9.03 -2.52
CA ILE A 109 2.30 -8.76 -1.28
C ILE A 109 1.17 -9.79 -1.07
N GLU A 110 0.49 -10.25 -2.13
CA GLU A 110 -0.52 -11.32 -2.02
C GLU A 110 0.09 -12.69 -1.66
N GLN A 111 1.41 -12.88 -1.80
CA GLN A 111 2.10 -14.17 -1.55
C GLN A 111 2.79 -14.27 -0.19
N ASP A 112 2.56 -13.32 0.73
CA ASP A 112 3.33 -13.17 1.99
C ASP A 112 3.07 -14.22 3.10
N ILE A 113 2.67 -15.43 2.74
CA ILE A 113 3.09 -16.61 3.49
C ILE A 113 3.51 -17.66 2.49
N SER A 114 4.82 -17.86 2.34
CA SER A 114 5.35 -18.77 1.34
C SER A 114 4.90 -20.19 1.66
N PHE A 115 4.48 -20.96 0.66
CA PHE A 115 4.18 -22.40 0.83
C PHE A 115 5.31 -23.15 1.55
N LYS A 116 6.56 -22.69 1.39
CA LYS A 116 7.74 -23.20 2.08
C LYS A 116 7.72 -22.95 3.60
N GLU A 117 7.21 -21.80 4.04
CA GLU A 117 7.05 -21.48 5.46
C GLU A 117 5.94 -22.33 6.08
N TYR A 118 4.82 -22.52 5.37
CA TYR A 118 3.78 -23.46 5.78
C TYR A 118 4.31 -24.89 5.91
N LEU A 119 5.11 -25.35 4.94
CA LEU A 119 5.71 -26.68 4.97
C LEU A 119 6.71 -26.82 6.13
N ALA A 120 7.50 -25.77 6.41
CA ALA A 120 8.43 -25.74 7.52
C ALA A 120 7.71 -25.79 8.88
N ILE A 121 6.64 -25.01 9.06
CA ILE A 121 5.82 -25.00 10.27
C ILE A 121 5.17 -26.39 10.46
N PHE A 122 4.58 -26.95 9.41
CA PHE A 122 3.95 -28.28 9.48
C PHE A 122 4.97 -29.38 9.82
N GLY A 123 6.15 -29.33 9.21
CA GLY A 123 7.26 -30.24 9.52
C GLY A 123 7.71 -30.14 10.97
N LEU A 124 7.85 -28.92 11.50
CA LEU A 124 8.27 -28.69 12.89
C LEU A 124 7.24 -29.24 13.88
N VAL A 125 5.95 -29.01 13.62
CA VAL A 125 4.85 -29.57 14.43
C VAL A 125 4.86 -31.10 14.39
N ALA A 126 5.03 -31.71 13.21
CA ALA A 126 5.10 -33.17 13.08
C ALA A 126 6.28 -33.79 13.85
N VAL A 127 7.45 -33.14 13.82
CA VAL A 127 8.62 -33.57 14.61
C VAL A 127 8.34 -33.51 16.10
N ILE A 128 7.72 -32.43 16.59
CA ILE A 128 7.34 -32.31 18.01
C ILE A 128 6.39 -33.46 18.41
N PHE A 129 5.39 -33.77 17.59
CA PHE A 129 4.48 -34.89 17.84
C PHE A 129 5.18 -36.25 17.83
N LEU A 130 6.14 -36.47 16.92
CA LEU A 130 6.91 -37.71 16.89
C LEU A 130 7.80 -37.85 18.12
N VAL A 131 8.49 -36.77 18.52
CA VAL A 131 9.34 -36.76 19.70
C VAL A 131 8.50 -37.01 20.95
N SER A 132 7.37 -36.32 21.11
CA SER A 132 6.49 -36.54 22.27
C SER A 132 5.95 -37.97 22.31
N PHE A 133 5.54 -38.54 21.17
CA PHE A 133 5.13 -39.94 21.07
C PHE A 133 6.24 -40.91 21.49
N PHE A 134 7.47 -40.71 21.00
CA PHE A 134 8.62 -41.53 21.36
C PHE A 134 8.98 -41.41 22.84
N VAL A 135 8.94 -40.20 23.40
CA VAL A 135 9.18 -39.94 24.82
C VAL A 135 8.14 -40.66 25.68
N VAL A 136 6.85 -40.51 25.38
CA VAL A 136 5.76 -41.22 26.10
C VAL A 136 5.95 -42.74 26.01
N LYS A 137 6.27 -43.25 24.82
CA LYS A 137 6.51 -44.69 24.62
C LYS A 137 7.75 -45.19 25.37
N LEU A 138 8.80 -44.38 25.45
CA LEU A 138 10.02 -44.68 26.20
C LEU A 138 9.72 -44.73 27.70
N PHE A 139 9.01 -43.74 28.24
CA PHE A 139 8.57 -43.72 29.64
C PHE A 139 7.66 -44.90 29.99
N ALA A 140 6.72 -45.26 29.11
CA ALA A 140 5.88 -46.44 29.28
C ALA A 140 6.69 -47.74 29.28
N LYS A 141 7.75 -47.84 28.47
CA LYS A 141 8.61 -49.02 28.38
C LYS A 141 9.60 -49.14 29.56
N LEU A 142 10.02 -48.01 30.15
CA LEU A 142 10.88 -47.97 31.33
C LEU A 142 10.15 -48.28 32.65
N GLY A 143 8.84 -48.55 32.62
CA GLY A 143 8.08 -49.00 33.79
C GLY A 143 7.95 -47.92 34.88
N LEU A 144 7.91 -46.65 34.49
CA LEU A 144 7.73 -45.51 35.40
C LEU A 144 6.24 -45.20 35.70
N PHE A 145 5.38 -46.21 35.52
CA PHE A 145 4.02 -46.31 36.05
C PHE A 145 3.73 -47.78 36.41
#